data_AF-G3T531-F1
#
_entry.id   AF-G3T531-F1
#
_cell.length_a   1.000
_cell.length_b   1.000
_cell.length_c   1.000
_cell.angle_alpha   90.00
_cell.angle_beta   90.00
_cell.angle_gamma   90.00
#
_symmetry.space_group_name_H-M   'P 1'
#
loop_
_entity.id
_entity.type
_entity.pdbx_description
1 polymer ?
#
loop_
_entity_poly.entity_id
_entity_poly.type
_entity_poly.pdbx_seq_one_letter_code
_entity_poly.pdbx_strand_id
1 'polypeptide(L)'
;VAGDMVATKIVELSKKNRVLMAESEGAKTRVKQLSNRVQELERDLQTAVARLPAQGGAEAGAKPPRTPMGDRALPESPEVKALQDRLTAANLKMSDLRNQVQAMKQELRVAQKVLASEVGEDVNIQHLLSTPGTWRGRAQQILVLQSKTYFFL
;
A
#
# COMPACT_ATOMS: atom_id res chain seq x y z
N VAL A 1 17.20 35.97 -10.00
CA VAL A 1 17.87 34.82 -9.35
C VAL A 1 16.89 33.91 -8.60
N ALA A 2 16.09 34.39 -7.64
CA ALA A 2 15.14 33.53 -6.90
C ALA A 2 14.03 32.91 -7.78
N GLY A 3 13.50 33.65 -8.76
CA GLY A 3 12.46 33.16 -9.69
C GLY A 3 12.93 32.01 -10.59
N ASP A 4 14.16 32.05 -11.11
CA ASP A 4 14.71 30.99 -11.95
C ASP A 4 14.92 29.67 -11.18
N MET A 5 15.27 29.78 -9.89
CA MET A 5 15.43 28.63 -9.02
C MET A 5 14.09 27.94 -8.74
N VAL A 6 13.02 28.72 -8.55
CA VAL A 6 11.65 28.21 -8.40
C VAL A 6 11.16 27.56 -9.69
N ALA A 7 11.37 28.20 -10.85
CA ALA A 7 11.00 27.65 -12.15
C ALA A 7 11.69 26.30 -12.43
N THR A 8 12.99 26.20 -12.13
CA THR A 8 13.75 24.96 -12.25
C THR A 8 13.17 23.85 -11.37
N LYS A 9 12.79 24.19 -10.12
CA LYS A 9 12.21 23.22 -9.19
C LYS A 9 10.83 22.71 -9.64
N ILE A 10 10.00 23.58 -10.21
CA ILE A 10 8.69 23.21 -10.77
C ILE A 10 8.87 22.19 -11.90
N VAL A 11 9.81 22.44 -12.81
CA VAL A 11 10.09 21.52 -13.93
C VAL A 11 10.62 20.17 -13.42
N GLU A 12 11.53 20.19 -12.46
CA GLU A 12 12.08 18.97 -11.84
C GLU A 12 10.96 18.14 -11.17
N LEU A 13 10.11 18.78 -10.37
CA LEU A 13 8.98 18.12 -9.71
C LEU A 13 7.96 17.60 -10.72
N SER A 14 7.70 18.34 -11.80
CA SER A 14 6.79 17.90 -12.88
C SER A 14 7.32 16.64 -13.59
N LYS A 15 8.64 16.56 -13.82
CA LYS A 15 9.28 15.36 -14.37
C LYS A 15 9.16 14.17 -13.42
N LYS A 16 9.45 14.38 -12.13
CA LYS A 16 9.29 13.35 -11.09
C LYS A 16 7.85 12.86 -10.98
N ASN A 17 6.88 13.76 -11.04
CA ASN A 17 5.46 13.43 -10.97
C ASN A 17 5.02 12.53 -12.15
N ARG A 18 5.48 12.82 -13.38
CA ARG A 18 5.23 11.96 -14.55
C ARG A 18 5.80 10.55 -14.39
N VAL A 19 7.04 10.43 -13.89
CA VAL A 19 7.67 9.13 -13.64
C VAL A 19 6.88 8.33 -12.59
N LEU A 20 6.55 8.96 -11.46
CA LEU A 20 5.77 8.33 -10.39
C LEU A 20 4.38 7.87 -10.87
N MET A 21 3.74 8.63 -11.76
CA MET A 21 2.46 8.25 -12.35
C MET A 21 2.59 6.98 -13.20
N ALA A 22 3.63 6.89 -14.03
CA ALA A 22 3.88 5.69 -14.84
C ALA A 22 4.19 4.46 -13.97
N GLU A 23 4.99 4.62 -12.92
CA GLU A 23 5.30 3.53 -11.97
C GLU A 23 4.04 3.05 -11.21
N SER A 24 3.18 3.98 -10.81
CA SER A 24 1.90 3.71 -10.14
C SER A 24 0.97 2.87 -11.02
N GLU A 25 0.78 3.26 -12.29
CA GLU A 25 -0.05 2.48 -13.23
C GLU A 25 0.52 1.08 -13.50
N GLY A 26 1.86 0.97 -13.61
CA GLY A 26 2.53 -0.33 -13.71
C GLY A 26 2.36 -1.19 -12.45
N ALA A 27 2.35 -0.58 -11.27
CA ALA A 27 2.07 -1.28 -10.02
C ALA A 27 0.61 -1.76 -9.94
N LYS A 28 -0.37 -0.92 -10.29
CA LYS A 28 -1.79 -1.29 -10.34
C LYS A 28 -2.05 -2.48 -11.26
N THR A 29 -1.41 -2.49 -12.43
CA THR A 29 -1.54 -3.60 -13.39
C THR A 29 -0.98 -4.91 -12.81
N ARG A 30 0.20 -4.86 -12.18
CA ARG A 30 0.79 -6.03 -11.52
C ARG A 30 -0.06 -6.55 -10.36
N VAL A 31 -0.65 -5.66 -9.56
CA VAL A 31 -1.57 -6.03 -8.49
C VAL A 31 -2.80 -6.76 -9.05
N LYS A 32 -3.39 -6.26 -10.13
CA LYS A 32 -4.54 -6.91 -10.78
C LYS A 32 -4.16 -8.31 -11.31
N GLN A 33 -3.02 -8.44 -11.97
CA GLN A 33 -2.53 -9.74 -12.46
C GLN A 33 -2.31 -10.75 -11.33
N LEU A 34 -1.63 -10.32 -10.26
CA LEU A 34 -1.38 -11.19 -9.10
C LEU A 34 -2.68 -11.56 -8.38
N SER A 35 -3.62 -10.62 -8.24
CA SER A 35 -4.93 -10.86 -7.64
C SER A 35 -5.71 -11.93 -8.42
N ASN A 36 -5.71 -11.84 -9.76
CA ASN A 36 -6.36 -12.85 -10.60
C ASN A 36 -5.71 -14.23 -10.43
N ARG A 37 -4.36 -14.27 -10.37
CA ARG A 37 -3.63 -15.52 -10.20
C ARG A 37 -3.90 -16.17 -8.84
N VAL A 38 -4.03 -15.37 -7.77
CA VAL A 38 -4.42 -15.87 -6.45
C VAL A 38 -5.81 -16.49 -6.50
N GLN A 39 -6.80 -15.80 -7.08
CA GLN A 39 -8.16 -16.33 -7.20
C GLN A 39 -8.24 -17.64 -8.01
N GLU A 40 -7.44 -17.75 -9.07
CA GLU A 40 -7.34 -18.98 -9.85
C GLU A 40 -6.78 -20.14 -9.01
N LEU A 41 -5.66 -19.92 -8.33
CA LEU A 41 -5.04 -20.92 -7.46
C LEU A 41 -5.95 -21.32 -6.29
N GLU A 42 -6.70 -20.38 -5.71
CA GLU A 42 -7.70 -20.67 -4.68
C GLU A 42 -8.83 -21.57 -5.19
N ARG A 43 -9.31 -21.36 -6.43
CA ARG A 43 -10.31 -22.24 -7.06
C ARG A 43 -9.75 -23.62 -7.36
N ASP A 44 -8.52 -23.69 -7.87
CA ASP A 44 -7.86 -24.97 -8.14
C ASP A 44 -7.68 -25.79 -6.87
N LEU A 45 -7.29 -25.14 -5.77
CA LEU A 45 -7.14 -25.75 -4.45
C LEU A 45 -8.49 -26.26 -3.92
N GLN A 46 -9.56 -25.46 -4.00
CA GLN A 46 -10.91 -25.90 -3.63
C GLN A 46 -11.36 -27.12 -4.45
N THR A 47 -11.07 -27.13 -5.74
CA THR A 47 -11.41 -28.25 -6.64
C THR A 47 -10.60 -29.51 -6.29
N ALA A 48 -9.31 -29.36 -5.96
CA ALA A 48 -8.46 -30.47 -5.53
C ALA A 48 -8.92 -31.04 -4.18
N VAL A 49 -9.29 -30.17 -3.23
CA VAL A 49 -9.82 -30.58 -1.91
C VAL A 49 -11.15 -31.32 -2.06
N ALA A 50 -12.04 -30.88 -2.95
CA ALA A 50 -13.31 -31.57 -3.23
C ALA A 50 -13.13 -32.95 -3.92
N ARG A 51 -11.96 -33.21 -4.53
CA ARG A 51 -11.62 -34.48 -5.19
C ARG A 51 -10.94 -35.49 -4.26
N LEU A 52 -10.56 -35.11 -3.04
CA LEU A 52 -10.08 -36.05 -2.03
C LEU A 52 -11.27 -36.87 -1.50
N PRO A 53 -11.23 -38.21 -1.53
CA PRO A 53 -12.31 -39.02 -0.99
C PRO A 53 -12.35 -38.85 0.53
N ALA A 54 -13.56 -38.64 1.07
CA ALA A 54 -13.85 -38.66 2.49
C ALA A 54 -13.58 -40.06 3.06
N GLN A 55 -12.33 -40.35 3.40
CA GLN A 55 -11.96 -41.58 4.10
C GLN A 55 -11.82 -41.28 5.59
N GLY A 56 -12.96 -41.36 6.29
CA GLY A 56 -13.05 -41.25 7.74
C GLY A 56 -14.15 -42.14 8.29
N GLY A 57 -13.75 -43.27 8.90
CA GLY A 57 -14.43 -43.86 10.06
C GLY A 57 -15.32 -45.09 9.84
N ALA A 58 -14.76 -46.29 10.06
CA ALA A 58 -15.47 -47.40 10.71
C ALA A 58 -14.45 -48.35 11.37
N GLU A 59 -14.76 -48.69 12.62
CA GLU A 59 -13.96 -49.37 13.65
C GLU A 59 -13.59 -50.85 13.42
N ALA A 60 -12.64 -51.28 14.27
CA ALA A 60 -12.56 -52.57 14.99
C ALA A 60 -11.51 -53.60 14.53
N GLY A 61 -10.45 -53.70 15.35
CA GLY A 61 -9.91 -54.99 15.79
C GLY A 61 -8.65 -55.51 15.08
N ALA A 62 -7.49 -55.38 15.75
CA ALA A 62 -6.50 -56.43 16.04
C ALA A 62 -5.02 -56.01 15.87
N LYS A 63 -4.35 -55.91 17.03
CA LYS A 63 -2.92 -56.10 17.36
C LYS A 63 -1.82 -55.22 16.72
N PRO A 64 -0.86 -54.71 17.54
CA PRO A 64 0.26 -53.90 17.09
C PRO A 64 1.51 -54.75 16.76
N PRO A 65 2.43 -54.22 15.94
CA PRO A 65 3.84 -54.24 16.31
C PRO A 65 4.46 -52.84 16.26
N ARG A 66 5.19 -52.52 17.33
CA ARG A 66 6.26 -51.51 17.44
C ARG A 66 7.20 -51.64 16.23
N THR A 67 7.59 -50.61 15.47
CA THR A 67 8.54 -49.47 15.70
C THR A 67 9.04 -49.08 14.29
N PRO A 68 9.79 -47.97 14.06
CA PRO A 68 10.04 -46.77 14.84
C PRO A 68 9.70 -45.49 14.03
N MET A 69 9.96 -44.34 14.64
CA MET A 69 10.08 -43.03 14.00
C MET A 69 10.85 -43.14 12.67
N GLY A 70 10.14 -43.02 11.56
CA GLY A 70 10.69 -43.05 10.21
C GLY A 70 10.21 -41.81 9.51
N ASP A 71 10.96 -40.73 9.71
CA ASP A 71 11.28 -39.72 8.72
C ASP A 71 10.59 -39.97 7.37
N ARG A 72 9.33 -39.55 7.24
CA ARG A 72 8.71 -39.45 5.92
C ARG A 72 9.17 -38.11 5.34
N ALA A 73 10.47 -38.05 5.07
CA ALA A 73 11.00 -37.49 3.85
C ALA A 73 10.26 -38.15 2.67
N LEU A 74 8.99 -37.77 2.49
CA LEU A 74 8.52 -37.56 1.14
C LEU A 74 9.54 -36.59 0.55
N PRO A 75 10.12 -36.86 -0.63
CA PRO A 75 10.82 -35.79 -1.31
C PRO A 75 9.80 -34.67 -1.42
N GLU A 76 9.96 -33.61 -0.60
CA GLU A 76 9.37 -32.33 -0.96
C GLU A 76 9.91 -32.12 -2.35
N SER A 77 9.05 -32.33 -3.35
CA SER A 77 9.39 -31.99 -4.72
C SER A 77 10.01 -30.60 -4.63
N PRO A 78 11.17 -30.34 -5.26
CA PRO A 78 11.81 -29.03 -5.18
C PRO A 78 10.83 -27.90 -5.53
N GLU A 79 9.79 -28.22 -6.31
CA GLU A 79 8.66 -27.38 -6.62
C GLU A 79 7.80 -27.01 -5.40
N VAL A 80 7.47 -27.95 -4.50
CA VAL A 80 6.71 -27.67 -3.26
C VAL A 80 7.50 -26.76 -2.34
N LYS A 81 8.80 -27.00 -2.19
CA LYS A 81 9.67 -26.14 -1.36
C LYS A 81 9.82 -24.74 -1.96
N ALA A 82 10.01 -24.65 -3.28
CA ALA A 82 10.04 -23.36 -3.98
C ALA A 82 8.70 -22.60 -3.89
N LEU A 83 7.57 -23.32 -3.93
CA LEU A 83 6.25 -22.73 -3.72
C LEU A 83 6.07 -22.24 -2.28
N GLN A 84 6.56 -23.00 -1.30
CA GLN A 84 6.53 -22.62 0.11
C GLN A 84 7.39 -21.37 0.37
N ASP A 85 8.61 -21.30 -0.16
CA ASP A 85 9.49 -20.14 -0.06
C ASP A 85 8.89 -18.91 -0.78
N ARG A 86 8.21 -19.13 -1.90
CA ARG A 86 7.52 -18.05 -2.62
C ARG A 86 6.29 -17.55 -1.83
N LEU A 87 5.58 -18.44 -1.15
CA LEU A 87 4.45 -18.10 -0.29
C LEU A 87 4.91 -17.29 0.93
N THR A 88 6.00 -17.70 1.58
CA THR A 88 6.56 -16.97 2.72
C THR A 88 7.07 -15.59 2.29
N ALA A 89 7.79 -15.49 1.17
CA ALA A 89 8.23 -14.21 0.61
C ALA A 89 7.06 -13.28 0.24
N ALA A 90 5.99 -13.83 -0.34
CA ALA A 90 4.79 -13.05 -0.67
C ALA A 90 4.06 -12.55 0.59
N ASN A 91 3.94 -13.39 1.61
CA ASN A 91 3.35 -13.02 2.90
C ASN A 91 4.15 -11.92 3.60
N LEU A 92 5.48 -12.01 3.60
CA LEU A 92 6.35 -10.97 4.14
C LEU A 92 6.13 -9.64 3.40
N LYS A 93 6.13 -9.67 2.06
CA LYS A 93 5.88 -8.49 1.23
C LYS A 93 4.48 -7.90 1.46
N MET A 94 3.47 -8.74 1.69
CA MET A 94 2.13 -8.27 2.02
C MET A 94 2.10 -7.55 3.37
N SER A 95 2.84 -8.05 4.36
CA SER A 95 3.02 -7.38 5.66
C SER A 95 3.70 -6.02 5.50
N ASP A 96 4.80 -5.96 4.74
CA ASP A 96 5.54 -4.72 4.49
C ASP A 96 4.68 -3.67 3.79
N LEU A 97 3.91 -4.06 2.77
CA LEU A 97 3.00 -3.15 2.06
C LEU A 97 1.90 -2.64 2.98
N ARG A 98 1.35 -3.47 3.87
CA ARG A 98 0.39 -3.01 4.88
C ARG A 98 1.02 -1.97 5.80
N ASN A 99 2.25 -2.18 6.24
CA ASN A 99 2.97 -1.23 7.08
C ASN A 99 3.23 0.09 6.35
N GLN A 100 3.68 0.06 5.09
CA GLN A 100 3.87 1.26 4.27
C GLN A 100 2.57 2.04 4.09
N VAL A 101 1.45 1.36 3.85
CA VAL A 101 0.14 2.03 3.73
C VAL A 101 -0.24 2.74 5.02
N GLN A 102 0.03 2.13 6.18
CA GLN A 102 -0.25 2.78 7.48
C GLN A 102 0.66 4.00 7.71
N ALA A 103 1.95 3.89 7.37
CA ALA A 103 2.89 5.00 7.45
C ALA A 103 2.46 6.17 6.55
N MET A 104 2.16 5.91 5.29
CA MET A 104 1.71 6.93 4.33
C MET A 104 0.39 7.59 4.74
N LYS A 105 -0.56 6.83 5.32
CA LYS A 105 -1.79 7.40 5.89
C LYS A 105 -1.49 8.34 7.05
N GLN A 106 -0.52 8.00 7.89
CA GLN A 106 -0.14 8.86 9.02
C GLN A 106 0.55 10.14 8.53
N GLU A 107 1.48 10.04 7.60
CA GLU A 107 2.11 11.20 6.97
C GLU A 107 1.09 12.11 6.29
N LEU A 108 0.10 11.53 5.59
CA LEU A 108 -0.99 12.29 4.99
C LEU A 108 -1.80 13.08 6.02
N ARG A 109 -2.11 12.47 7.17
CA ARG A 109 -2.81 13.18 8.26
C ARG A 109 -1.97 14.32 8.81
N VAL A 110 -0.66 14.12 8.96
CA VAL A 110 0.25 15.19 9.41
C VAL A 110 0.29 16.32 8.39
N ALA A 111 0.43 16.02 7.11
CA ALA A 111 0.41 17.01 6.03
C ALA A 111 -0.92 17.78 5.99
N GLN A 112 -2.05 17.10 6.19
CA GLN A 112 -3.36 17.75 6.29
C GLN A 112 -3.46 18.70 7.49
N LYS A 113 -2.91 18.32 8.65
CA LYS A 113 -2.86 19.21 9.84
C LYS A 113 -1.99 20.44 9.59
N VAL A 114 -0.81 20.27 9.01
CA VAL A 114 0.07 21.39 8.65
C VAL A 114 -0.62 22.29 7.63
N LEU A 115 -1.27 21.72 6.62
CA LEU A 115 -2.02 22.51 5.64
C LEU A 115 -3.17 23.29 6.30
N ALA A 116 -3.96 22.65 7.18
CA ALA A 116 -4.99 23.34 7.96
C ALA A 116 -4.41 24.48 8.80
N SER A 117 -3.18 24.32 9.32
CA SER A 117 -2.46 25.37 10.03
C SER A 117 -1.93 26.51 9.14
N GLU A 118 -1.93 26.34 7.82
CA GLU A 118 -1.58 27.39 6.87
C GLU A 118 -2.83 28.07 6.29
N VAL A 119 -3.91 27.31 6.10
CA VAL A 119 -5.14 27.83 5.49
C VAL A 119 -6.13 28.38 6.51
N GLY A 120 -6.27 27.79 7.70
CA GLY A 120 -7.45 28.05 8.55
C GLY A 120 -7.98 26.73 9.09
N GLU A 121 -8.24 26.62 10.40
CA GLU A 121 -8.81 25.38 10.96
C GLU A 121 -10.25 25.14 10.45
N ASP A 122 -10.97 26.22 10.13
CA ASP A 122 -12.35 26.18 9.62
C ASP A 122 -12.46 26.00 8.09
N VAL A 123 -11.32 25.81 7.40
CA VAL A 123 -11.29 25.80 5.94
C VAL A 123 -11.34 24.37 5.41
N ASN A 124 -12.37 24.08 4.61
CA ASN A 124 -12.52 22.77 3.98
C ASN A 124 -11.47 22.56 2.88
N ILE A 125 -10.50 21.67 3.15
CA ILE A 125 -9.40 21.32 2.23
C ILE A 125 -9.92 20.77 0.89
N GLN A 126 -11.04 20.05 0.86
CA GLN A 126 -11.59 19.54 -0.40
C GLN A 126 -12.11 20.66 -1.30
N HIS A 127 -12.68 21.70 -0.71
CA HIS A 127 -13.15 22.87 -1.44
C HIS A 127 -11.98 23.72 -2.00
N LEU A 128 -10.87 23.76 -1.28
CA LEU A 128 -9.62 24.36 -1.77
C LEU A 128 -9.06 23.63 -2.98
N LEU A 129 -9.13 22.30 -2.98
CA LEU A 129 -8.69 21.48 -4.10
C LEU A 129 -9.60 21.63 -5.34
N SER A 130 -10.91 21.84 -5.15
CA SER A 130 -11.84 22.05 -6.26
C SER A 130 -11.79 23.46 -6.85
N THR A 131 -11.30 24.45 -6.10
CA THR A 131 -11.27 25.86 -6.54
C THR A 131 -9.88 26.48 -6.36
N PRO A 132 -8.88 26.06 -7.15
CA PRO A 132 -7.52 26.58 -7.03
C PRO A 132 -7.47 28.08 -7.38
N GLY A 133 -6.71 28.85 -6.59
CA GLY A 133 -6.36 30.25 -6.89
C GLY A 133 -7.18 31.33 -6.20
N THR A 134 -8.31 31.01 -5.57
CA THR A 134 -9.13 32.01 -4.85
C THR A 134 -8.65 32.23 -3.40
N TRP A 135 -7.93 31.27 -2.84
CA TRP A 135 -7.52 31.30 -1.44
C TRP A 135 -6.18 31.99 -1.21
N ARG A 136 -6.10 32.83 -0.16
CA ARG A 136 -4.85 33.39 0.38
C ARG A 136 -4.59 32.79 1.75
N GLY A 137 -3.40 32.21 1.95
CA GLY A 137 -3.00 31.60 3.22
C GLY A 137 -2.90 32.61 4.37
N ARG A 138 -2.92 32.12 5.61
CA ARG A 138 -2.92 32.96 6.83
C ARG A 138 -1.71 33.89 6.90
N ALA A 139 -0.52 33.41 6.55
CA ALA A 139 0.69 34.22 6.53
C ALA A 139 0.57 35.43 5.59
N GLN A 140 -0.02 35.26 4.40
CA GLN A 140 -0.28 36.37 3.48
C GLN A 140 -1.33 37.34 4.02
N GLN A 141 -2.40 36.83 4.65
CA GLN A 141 -3.41 37.68 5.27
C GLN A 141 -2.81 38.55 6.38
N ILE A 142 -1.96 37.96 7.24
CA ILE A 142 -1.24 38.69 8.29
C ILE A 142 -0.37 39.78 7.70
N LEU A 143 0.45 39.47 6.68
CA LEU A 143 1.31 40.45 6.02
C LEU A 143 0.50 41.61 5.42
N VAL A 144 -0.62 41.32 4.75
CA VAL A 144 -1.50 42.36 4.17
C VAL A 144 -2.11 43.23 5.27
N LEU A 145 -2.53 42.63 6.38
CA LEU A 145 -3.07 43.37 7.52
C LEU A 145 -2.02 44.27 8.16
N GLN A 146 -0.82 43.74 8.43
CA GLN A 146 0.32 44.52 8.94
C GLN A 146 0.65 45.69 8.03
N SER A 147 0.74 45.45 6.71
CA SER A 147 1.02 46.49 5.72
C SER A 147 0.01 47.65 5.79
N LYS A 148 -1.27 47.33 6.01
CA LYS A 148 -2.32 48.34 6.16
C LYS A 148 -2.16 49.12 7.46
N THR A 149 -1.96 48.47 8.60
CA THR A 149 -1.78 49.18 9.88
C THR A 149 -0.53 50.06 9.88
N TYR A 150 0.60 49.59 9.33
CA TYR A 150 1.81 50.41 9.17
C TYR A 150 1.65 51.56 8.18
N PHE A 151 0.72 51.48 7.23
CA PHE A 151 0.46 52.55 6.27
C PHE A 151 -0.43 53.67 6.86
N PHE A 152 -1.21 53.37 7.90
CA PHE A 152 -2.12 54.33 8.57
C PHE A 152 -1.56 54.92 9.87
N LEU A 153 -0.31 54.60 10.23
CA LEU A 153 0.46 55.14 11.36
C LEU A 153 1.59 56.04 10.83
#